data_AF-A0A1E3QFJ5-F1
#
_entry.id   AF-A0A1E3QFJ5-F1
#
_cell.length_a   1.000
_cell.length_b   1.000
_cell.length_c   1.000
_cell.angle_alpha   90.00
_cell.angle_beta   90.00
_cell.angle_gamma   90.00
#
_symmetry.space_group_name_H-M   'P 1'
#
loop_
_entity.id
_entity.type
_entity.pdbx_description
1 polymer ?
#
loop_
_entity_poly.entity_id
_entity_poly.type
_entity_poly.pdbx_seq_one_letter_code
_entity_poly.pdbx_strand_id
1 'polypeptide(L)'
;MTNLAELNGHLDEYHKDVEQGEKDNMQSKFMKYLSKAKSFTPVQALNQTFAYADISDLGFTMPLAPGVSPDTSSFVPYNNGAGFAGPGSMGSAGGVTFVGPHNIAPTGGNGNSRRITSPTGVNGTHSHTVHQNPKLTEESITRAHWQRETGNDHCAEYSCGRLLTNRTGKANCRSCGKLFCDEHTTCQMKLNKRAKWDPVHGVWARVCFSCFESRPGFNDSSGTIEDLSSAFTEKRRKTVTKAHLEANLLEKRLTKLIKLLIETNDPSVKDLTTPAITGAGATQLAKGAAGAAATLATGYLKQLRNYRKPPEQSIVAWQDDKDVQDCPYCEQKFTFSLRKHHCRLCGNVVCASPETMCSSKIVLDMEAISEYLSEMIYEDFVVSVRVCKDCRAIVFGRREFAQDIARKPNFVKVYENMVEFKRGIESLLPRFQKLLGNFDDPNKPPSHELLAEASRVRKKLLYSFQEYDTAAKRIWKMPTSSAQQNKLQSNVHMGAMQLLQLYMLPLRSLPNALKHSQS
;
A
#
# COMPACT_ATOMS: atom_id res chain seq x y z
N MET A 1 18.71 15.05 -2.91
CA MET A 1 17.90 15.25 -4.13
C MET A 1 18.82 14.94 -5.29
N THR A 2 18.64 13.80 -5.94
CA THR A 2 19.46 13.42 -7.09
C THR A 2 18.71 13.77 -8.37
N ASN A 3 19.40 14.41 -9.32
CA ASN A 3 18.79 14.87 -10.56
C ASN A 3 18.82 13.78 -11.65
N LEU A 4 18.04 13.97 -12.71
CA LEU A 4 17.88 13.00 -13.81
C LEU A 4 19.20 12.66 -14.53
N ALA A 5 20.23 13.53 -14.44
CA ALA A 5 21.54 13.28 -15.01
C ALA A 5 22.38 12.32 -14.15
N GLU A 6 22.23 12.35 -12.81
CA GLU A 6 22.87 11.40 -11.89
C GLU A 6 22.24 9.99 -12.00
N LEU A 7 20.94 9.92 -12.30
CA LEU A 7 20.26 8.65 -12.57
C LEU A 7 20.65 8.03 -13.92
N ASN A 8 20.87 8.87 -14.94
CA ASN A 8 21.35 8.42 -16.25
C ASN A 8 22.82 7.93 -16.18
N GLY A 9 23.67 8.57 -15.38
CA GLY A 9 25.05 8.09 -15.16
C GLY A 9 25.12 6.71 -14.49
N HIS A 10 24.18 6.40 -13.60
CA HIS A 10 24.10 5.11 -12.90
C HIS A 10 23.59 3.95 -13.77
N LEU A 11 22.84 4.27 -14.84
CA LEU A 11 22.44 3.32 -15.88
C LEU A 11 23.58 3.06 -16.87
N ASP A 12 24.37 4.08 -17.20
CA ASP A 12 25.53 3.94 -18.09
C ASP A 12 26.69 3.13 -17.47
N GLU A 13 26.86 3.15 -16.14
CA GLU A 13 27.88 2.34 -15.45
C GLU A 13 27.63 0.82 -15.53
N TYR A 14 26.38 0.38 -15.75
CA TYR A 14 26.02 -1.04 -15.90
C TYR A 14 26.14 -1.56 -17.34
N HIS A 15 26.43 -0.70 -18.32
CA HIS A 15 26.56 -1.06 -19.74
C HIS A 15 27.96 -0.76 -20.28
N LYS A 16 29.00 -1.17 -19.54
CA LYS A 16 30.40 -0.93 -19.96
C LYS A 16 30.89 -1.71 -21.16
N ASP A 17 30.13 -2.66 -21.71
CA ASP A 17 30.59 -3.51 -22.83
C ASP A 17 29.60 -3.58 -24.00
N VAL A 18 29.11 -2.44 -24.49
CA VAL A 18 28.40 -2.40 -25.77
C VAL A 18 29.11 -1.40 -26.69
N GLU A 19 29.72 -1.92 -27.76
CA GLU A 19 30.43 -1.13 -28.75
C GLU A 19 29.51 -0.05 -29.36
N GLN A 20 30.06 1.13 -29.66
CA GLN A 20 29.27 2.28 -30.12
C GLN A 20 28.43 1.98 -31.38
N GLY A 21 28.92 1.11 -32.27
CA GLY A 21 28.17 0.67 -33.45
C GLY A 21 26.89 -0.12 -33.13
N GLU A 22 26.85 -0.85 -32.01
CA GLU A 22 25.66 -1.58 -31.57
C GLU A 22 24.63 -0.65 -30.91
N LYS A 23 25.09 0.40 -30.21
CA LYS A 23 24.22 1.45 -29.67
C LYS A 23 23.52 2.22 -30.79
N ASP A 24 24.26 2.59 -31.83
CA ASP A 24 23.71 3.29 -32.99
C ASP A 24 22.73 2.41 -33.80
N ASN A 25 23.00 1.09 -33.88
CA ASN A 25 22.09 0.12 -34.49
C ASN A 25 20.79 -0.03 -33.71
N MET A 26 20.86 -0.09 -32.37
CA MET A 26 19.68 -0.17 -31.51
C MET A 26 18.84 1.10 -31.55
N GLN A 27 19.47 2.28 -31.51
CA GLN A 27 18.76 3.56 -31.68
C GLN A 27 18.10 3.66 -33.06
N SER A 28 18.80 3.27 -34.11
CA SER A 28 18.26 3.24 -35.48
C SER A 28 17.07 2.28 -35.60
N LYS A 29 17.17 1.07 -35.03
CA LYS A 29 16.05 0.11 -34.96
C LYS A 29 14.87 0.68 -34.17
N PHE A 30 15.13 1.28 -33.01
CA PHE A 30 14.09 1.87 -32.17
C PHE A 30 13.36 3.02 -32.90
N MET A 31 14.10 3.92 -33.56
CA MET A 31 13.52 5.01 -34.34
C MET A 31 12.73 4.49 -35.55
N LYS A 32 13.16 3.38 -36.16
CA LYS A 32 12.43 2.69 -37.22
C LYS A 32 11.14 2.03 -36.72
N TYR A 33 11.14 1.47 -35.51
CA TYR A 33 9.93 0.93 -34.88
C TYR A 33 8.96 2.05 -34.47
N LEU A 34 9.47 3.17 -33.96
CA LEU A 34 8.68 4.36 -33.63
C LEU A 34 8.04 5.00 -34.87
N SER A 35 8.78 5.15 -35.97
CA SER A 35 8.21 5.68 -37.21
C SER A 35 7.14 4.75 -37.79
N LYS A 36 7.36 3.43 -37.72
CA LYS A 36 6.37 2.42 -38.10
C LYS A 36 5.12 2.45 -37.20
N ALA A 37 5.28 2.62 -35.89
CA ALA A 37 4.18 2.78 -34.95
C ALA A 37 3.38 4.06 -35.20
N LYS A 38 4.04 5.16 -35.55
CA LYS A 38 3.39 6.44 -35.93
C LYS A 38 2.61 6.35 -37.24
N SER A 39 2.97 5.45 -38.15
CA SER A 39 2.23 5.18 -39.38
C SER A 39 1.03 4.23 -39.20
N PHE A 40 0.84 3.68 -38.00
CA PHE A 40 -0.26 2.77 -37.72
C PHE A 40 -1.57 3.57 -37.65
N THR A 41 -2.57 3.19 -38.45
CA THR A 41 -3.83 3.93 -38.63
C THR A 41 -4.56 4.26 -37.31
N PRO A 42 -4.59 3.37 -36.29
CA PRO A 42 -5.14 3.70 -34.97
C PRO A 42 -4.37 4.81 -34.24
N VAL A 43 -3.04 4.86 -34.38
CA VAL A 43 -2.17 5.88 -33.77
C VAL A 43 -2.29 7.20 -34.52
N GLN A 44 -2.44 7.18 -35.85
CA GLN A 44 -2.78 8.36 -36.65
C GLN A 44 -4.16 8.92 -36.29
N ALA A 45 -5.16 8.06 -36.12
CA ALA A 45 -6.51 8.46 -35.70
C ALA A 45 -6.50 9.10 -34.31
N LEU A 46 -5.75 8.53 -33.34
CA LEU A 46 -5.55 9.12 -32.02
C LEU A 46 -4.87 10.50 -32.12
N ASN A 47 -3.77 10.62 -32.86
CA ASN A 47 -3.06 11.89 -33.01
C ASN A 47 -3.88 12.96 -33.74
N GLN A 48 -4.70 12.59 -34.73
CA GLN A 48 -5.65 13.50 -35.36
C GLN A 48 -6.76 13.92 -34.39
N THR A 49 -7.27 12.99 -33.56
CA THR A 49 -8.28 13.29 -32.53
C THR A 49 -7.76 14.27 -31.46
N PHE A 50 -6.47 14.16 -31.09
CA PHE A 50 -5.82 15.10 -30.17
C PHE A 50 -5.40 16.43 -30.82
N ALA A 51 -5.14 16.45 -32.14
CA ALA A 51 -4.77 17.67 -32.86
C ALA A 51 -5.96 18.60 -33.16
N TYR A 52 -7.18 18.04 -33.26
CA TYR A 52 -8.44 18.80 -33.46
C TYR A 52 -9.19 19.11 -32.17
N ALA A 53 -8.73 18.62 -31.02
CA ALA A 53 -9.28 19.00 -29.72
C ALA A 53 -8.71 20.36 -29.30
N ASP A 54 -9.28 21.44 -29.84
CA ASP A 54 -9.07 22.78 -29.29
C ASP A 54 -9.66 22.80 -27.88
N ILE A 55 -8.78 22.86 -26.87
CA ILE A 55 -9.09 22.70 -25.44
C ILE A 55 -10.01 23.83 -24.94
N SER A 56 -10.27 24.84 -25.77
CA SER A 56 -11.14 25.98 -25.52
C SER A 56 -12.65 25.68 -25.62
N ASP A 57 -13.08 24.63 -26.33
CA ASP A 57 -14.51 24.30 -26.51
C ASP A 57 -15.09 23.40 -25.40
N LEU A 58 -14.26 22.87 -24.51
CA LEU A 58 -14.71 22.17 -23.31
C LEU A 58 -14.84 23.20 -22.19
N GLY A 59 -16.00 23.89 -22.10
CA GLY A 59 -16.33 24.96 -21.16
C GLY A 59 -15.98 24.74 -19.67
N PHE A 60 -14.69 24.75 -19.37
CA PHE A 60 -14.07 24.77 -18.05
C PHE A 60 -13.44 26.15 -17.91
N THR A 61 -14.10 27.04 -17.18
CA THR A 61 -13.40 28.21 -16.63
C THR A 61 -12.44 27.71 -15.54
N MET A 62 -11.14 27.75 -15.83
CA MET A 62 -10.11 27.67 -14.80
C MET A 62 -10.15 28.96 -13.98
N PRO A 63 -10.38 28.95 -12.66
CA PRO A 63 -9.96 30.07 -11.85
C PRO A 63 -8.43 30.02 -11.74
N LEU A 64 -7.78 31.08 -12.20
CA LEU A 64 -6.37 31.35 -11.95
C LEU A 64 -6.11 31.31 -10.45
N ALA A 65 -5.03 30.65 -10.06
CA ALA A 65 -4.53 30.67 -8.68
C ALA A 65 -4.27 32.12 -8.24
N PRO A 66 -4.67 32.54 -7.04
CA PRO A 66 -4.23 33.81 -6.51
C PRO A 66 -2.73 33.71 -6.20
N GLY A 67 -1.95 34.60 -6.82
CA GLY A 67 -0.53 34.76 -6.57
C GLY A 67 -0.27 35.11 -5.12
N VAL A 68 0.75 34.48 -4.54
CA VAL A 68 1.32 34.86 -3.24
C VAL A 68 2.67 35.49 -3.51
N SER A 69 2.73 36.81 -3.40
CA SER A 69 3.98 37.54 -3.14
C SER A 69 4.37 37.36 -1.67
N PRO A 70 5.67 37.42 -1.34
CA PRO A 70 6.14 37.15 0.01
C PRO A 70 5.97 38.38 0.89
N ASP A 71 5.51 38.21 2.12
CA ASP A 71 6.06 39.01 3.21
C ASP A 71 5.82 38.43 4.61
N THR A 72 6.71 38.88 5.46
CA THR A 72 7.24 38.35 6.71
C THR A 72 6.36 38.44 7.96
N SER A 73 6.70 37.57 8.91
CA SER A 73 6.55 37.71 10.38
C SER A 73 5.16 37.56 11.00
N SER A 74 4.93 36.44 11.70
CA SER A 74 4.57 36.43 13.14
C SER A 74 4.40 34.99 13.70
N PHE A 75 5.28 34.66 14.64
CA PHE A 75 5.08 33.81 15.83
C PHE A 75 3.70 34.10 16.49
N VAL A 76 2.89 33.24 17.13
CA VAL A 76 3.06 32.18 18.18
C VAL A 76 1.72 31.33 18.25
N PRO A 77 1.41 30.50 19.28
CA PRO A 77 1.43 29.03 19.28
C PRO A 77 0.06 28.30 19.29
N TYR A 78 0.16 26.98 19.12
CA TYR A 78 -0.82 25.94 19.46
C TYR A 78 -1.38 26.06 20.89
N ASN A 79 -2.69 25.91 21.05
CA ASN A 79 -3.31 25.60 22.33
C ASN A 79 -4.42 24.54 22.17
N ASN A 80 -4.34 23.49 22.99
CA ASN A 80 -5.34 22.44 23.15
C ASN A 80 -6.39 22.89 24.18
N GLY A 81 -7.67 22.59 23.95
CA GLY A 81 -8.67 22.56 25.02
C GLY A 81 -10.09 22.94 24.59
N ALA A 82 -10.97 21.95 24.55
CA ALA A 82 -12.43 21.96 24.78
C ALA A 82 -12.99 20.73 24.04
N GLY A 83 -13.61 19.74 24.67
CA GLY A 83 -14.72 19.85 25.61
C GLY A 83 -15.91 19.18 24.95
N PHE A 84 -15.99 17.85 25.06
CA PHE A 84 -17.08 17.04 24.51
C PHE A 84 -18.32 17.11 25.40
N ALA A 85 -19.47 17.42 24.80
CA ALA A 85 -20.79 17.09 25.31
C ALA A 85 -21.45 16.12 24.31
N GLY A 86 -21.95 14.98 24.81
CA GLY A 86 -22.78 14.03 24.04
C GLY A 86 -24.15 14.62 23.69
N PRO A 87 -25.03 13.87 22.96
CA PRO A 87 -25.52 12.58 23.44
C PRO A 87 -25.80 11.51 22.36
N GLY A 88 -26.18 10.30 22.80
CA GLY A 88 -27.20 9.50 22.09
C GLY A 88 -26.78 8.13 21.57
N SER A 89 -26.92 7.12 22.42
CA SER A 89 -26.91 5.70 22.04
C SER A 89 -28.17 5.32 21.26
N MET A 90 -28.05 4.44 20.25
CA MET A 90 -28.95 3.30 20.04
C MET A 90 -28.24 2.25 19.19
N GLY A 91 -28.13 1.03 19.71
CA GLY A 91 -27.34 -0.05 19.13
C GLY A 91 -28.08 -0.89 18.09
N SER A 92 -27.33 -1.77 17.43
CA SER A 92 -27.79 -3.12 17.06
C SER A 92 -26.58 -3.98 16.70
N ALA A 93 -26.57 -5.17 17.26
CA ALA A 93 -25.53 -6.17 17.15
C ALA A 93 -25.51 -6.85 15.76
N GLY A 94 -24.33 -7.34 15.38
CA GLY A 94 -24.12 -8.19 14.22
C GLY A 94 -22.68 -8.68 14.20
N GLY A 95 -22.37 -9.67 15.05
CA GLY A 95 -21.06 -10.28 15.15
C GLY A 95 -20.69 -11.06 13.89
N VAL A 96 -19.45 -10.89 13.44
CA VAL A 96 -18.78 -11.86 12.56
C VAL A 96 -17.40 -12.10 13.15
N THR A 97 -17.20 -13.34 13.59
CA THR A 97 -15.96 -13.89 14.14
C THR A 97 -14.87 -13.91 13.08
N PHE A 98 -13.75 -13.23 13.32
CA PHE A 98 -12.58 -13.31 12.46
C PHE A 98 -11.62 -14.38 13.02
N VAL A 99 -11.44 -15.46 12.26
CA VAL A 99 -10.50 -16.54 12.56
C VAL A 99 -9.08 -16.03 12.29
N GLY A 100 -8.29 -15.86 13.35
CA GLY A 100 -6.88 -15.48 13.26
C GLY A 100 -6.00 -16.64 12.76
N PRO A 101 -4.85 -16.35 12.10
CA PRO A 101 -3.94 -17.39 11.65
C PRO A 101 -3.16 -17.97 12.85
N HIS A 102 -3.19 -19.30 12.95
CA HIS A 102 -2.52 -20.08 13.97
C HIS A 102 -0.99 -19.90 13.95
N ASN A 103 -0.44 -19.58 15.12
CA ASN A 103 0.96 -19.82 15.49
C ASN A 103 1.20 -21.33 15.60
N ILE A 104 2.23 -21.84 14.91
CA ILE A 104 2.80 -23.16 15.22
C ILE A 104 4.27 -22.94 15.61
N ALA A 105 4.56 -23.17 16.90
CA ALA A 105 5.90 -23.29 17.44
C ALA A 105 6.46 -24.70 17.16
N PRO A 106 7.80 -24.89 17.11
CA PRO A 106 8.41 -26.18 16.83
C PRO A 106 8.59 -26.99 18.12
N THR A 107 8.15 -28.24 18.14
CA THR A 107 8.55 -29.23 19.14
C THR A 107 9.52 -30.22 18.50
N GLY A 108 10.71 -30.35 19.09
CA GLY A 108 11.69 -31.38 18.77
C GLY A 108 11.42 -32.67 19.55
N GLY A 109 11.87 -33.81 19.00
CA GLY A 109 11.84 -35.10 19.71
C GLY A 109 12.05 -36.35 18.85
N ASN A 110 13.32 -36.62 18.53
CA ASN A 110 14.03 -37.92 18.51
C ASN A 110 13.43 -39.25 17.97
N GLY A 111 14.28 -39.93 17.17
CA GLY A 111 14.36 -41.41 17.00
C GLY A 111 13.61 -41.96 15.79
N ASN A 112 14.13 -42.87 14.95
CA ASN A 112 15.29 -43.75 15.06
C ASN A 112 15.65 -44.30 13.66
N SER A 113 16.94 -44.49 13.40
CA SER A 113 17.47 -45.14 12.18
C SER A 113 17.05 -46.61 12.08
N ARG A 114 16.78 -47.10 10.87
CA ARG A 114 17.14 -48.49 10.49
C ARG A 114 17.31 -48.67 8.98
N ARG A 115 18.54 -49.04 8.62
CA ARG A 115 19.05 -49.55 7.34
C ARG A 115 18.88 -51.07 7.32
N ILE A 116 18.34 -51.66 6.25
CA ILE A 116 18.41 -53.11 5.90
C ILE A 116 18.28 -53.18 4.35
N THR A 117 19.40 -53.22 3.61
CA THR A 117 20.06 -54.38 2.97
C THR A 117 19.29 -55.12 1.87
N SER A 118 19.96 -55.27 0.74
CA SER A 118 19.57 -55.96 -0.49
C SER A 118 19.37 -57.47 -0.35
N PRO A 119 18.71 -58.10 -1.33
CA PRO A 119 19.12 -59.42 -1.80
C PRO A 119 19.47 -59.44 -3.28
N THR A 120 20.55 -60.15 -3.59
CA THR A 120 21.05 -60.52 -4.92
C THR A 120 20.25 -61.67 -5.53
N GLY A 121 19.89 -61.51 -6.81
CA GLY A 121 20.11 -62.49 -7.88
C GLY A 121 19.04 -63.54 -8.18
N VAL A 122 18.32 -63.38 -9.30
CA VAL A 122 18.07 -64.46 -10.28
C VAL A 122 17.91 -63.85 -11.69
N ASN A 123 18.60 -64.47 -12.67
CA ASN A 123 18.63 -64.08 -14.08
C ASN A 123 17.26 -64.22 -14.76
N GLY A 124 16.83 -63.16 -15.46
CA GLY A 124 15.72 -63.20 -16.41
C GLY A 124 15.93 -62.13 -17.49
N THR A 125 16.28 -62.57 -18.69
CA THR A 125 16.40 -61.73 -19.88
C THR A 125 15.03 -61.14 -20.24
N HIS A 126 14.79 -59.87 -19.91
CA HIS A 126 13.69 -59.09 -20.45
C HIS A 126 14.23 -57.83 -21.11
N SER A 127 14.10 -57.78 -22.44
CA SER A 127 14.33 -56.60 -23.26
C SER A 127 13.58 -55.40 -22.70
N HIS A 128 14.31 -54.37 -22.29
CA HIS A 128 13.77 -53.05 -22.02
C HIS A 128 13.44 -52.36 -23.35
N THR A 129 12.21 -52.56 -23.85
CA THR A 129 11.62 -51.61 -24.79
C THR A 129 11.30 -50.32 -24.05
N VAL A 130 12.09 -49.28 -24.32
CA VAL A 130 11.80 -47.90 -23.94
C VAL A 130 10.50 -47.49 -24.66
N HIS A 131 9.38 -47.50 -23.96
CA HIS A 131 8.17 -46.84 -24.42
C HIS A 131 8.41 -45.33 -24.42
N GLN A 132 8.84 -44.81 -25.56
CA GLN A 132 8.81 -43.37 -25.82
C GLN A 132 7.34 -42.93 -25.83
N ASN A 133 6.97 -42.08 -24.87
CA ASN A 133 5.67 -41.42 -24.85
C ASN A 133 5.55 -40.59 -26.15
N PRO A 134 4.52 -40.79 -27.01
CA PRO A 134 4.46 -40.14 -28.31
C PRO A 134 4.47 -38.61 -28.15
N LYS A 135 5.45 -37.95 -28.75
CA LYS A 135 5.54 -36.49 -28.76
C LYS A 135 4.22 -35.93 -29.32
N LEU A 136 3.56 -35.09 -28.53
CA LEU A 136 2.38 -34.35 -29.00
C LEU A 136 2.83 -33.44 -30.16
N THR A 137 2.16 -33.54 -31.30
CA THR A 137 2.35 -32.68 -32.46
C THR A 137 1.11 -31.81 -32.70
N GLU A 138 1.19 -30.80 -33.57
CA GLU A 138 0.04 -29.92 -33.87
C GLU A 138 -1.17 -30.72 -34.40
N GLU A 139 -0.94 -31.86 -35.07
CA GLU A 139 -1.99 -32.75 -35.57
C GLU A 139 -2.80 -33.43 -34.47
N SER A 140 -2.28 -33.46 -33.24
CA SER A 140 -2.98 -34.03 -32.08
C SER A 140 -4.09 -33.12 -31.53
N ILE A 141 -4.17 -31.86 -31.99
CA ILE A 141 -5.21 -30.92 -31.60
C ILE A 141 -6.50 -31.23 -32.35
N THR A 142 -7.62 -31.32 -31.62
CA THR A 142 -8.94 -31.56 -32.21
C THR A 142 -9.30 -30.54 -33.29
N ARG A 143 -9.74 -31.04 -34.45
CA ARG A 143 -10.26 -30.24 -35.57
C ARG A 143 -11.78 -30.26 -35.67
N ALA A 144 -12.47 -30.90 -34.72
CA ALA A 144 -13.93 -31.08 -34.76
C ALA A 144 -14.71 -29.75 -34.77
N HIS A 145 -14.11 -28.68 -34.24
CA HIS A 145 -14.70 -27.35 -34.14
C HIS A 145 -14.34 -26.43 -35.32
N TRP A 146 -13.57 -26.91 -36.31
CA TRP A 146 -13.11 -26.09 -37.42
C TRP A 146 -14.26 -25.79 -38.38
N GLN A 147 -14.38 -24.52 -38.75
CA GLN A 147 -15.27 -24.05 -39.80
C GLN A 147 -14.92 -24.75 -41.11
N ARG A 148 -15.94 -25.33 -41.76
CA ARG A 148 -15.81 -25.94 -43.08
C ARG A 148 -15.75 -24.86 -44.16
N GLU A 149 -14.96 -25.12 -45.19
CA GLU A 149 -14.84 -24.22 -46.34
C GLU A 149 -16.09 -24.30 -47.22
N THR A 150 -16.55 -23.14 -47.68
CA THR A 150 -17.74 -23.00 -48.54
C THR A 150 -17.40 -22.45 -49.93
N GLY A 151 -16.13 -22.08 -50.17
CA GLY A 151 -15.66 -21.56 -51.46
C GLY A 151 -15.81 -20.05 -51.62
N ASN A 152 -16.72 -19.42 -50.87
CA ASN A 152 -16.85 -17.96 -50.75
C ASN A 152 -16.52 -17.48 -49.33
N ASP A 153 -15.48 -18.08 -48.74
CA ASP A 153 -15.09 -17.83 -47.36
C ASP A 153 -14.36 -16.49 -47.23
N HIS A 154 -14.72 -15.69 -46.23
CA HIS A 154 -14.08 -14.41 -45.93
C HIS A 154 -13.31 -14.52 -44.61
N CYS A 155 -12.25 -13.72 -44.46
CA CYS A 155 -11.48 -13.67 -43.22
C CYS A 155 -12.37 -13.28 -42.04
N ALA A 156 -12.35 -14.07 -40.96
CA ALA A 156 -13.19 -13.85 -39.78
C ALA A 156 -12.75 -12.65 -38.89
N GLU A 157 -11.67 -11.95 -39.26
CA GLU A 157 -11.28 -10.69 -38.64
C GLU A 157 -12.20 -9.56 -39.12
N TYR A 158 -12.84 -8.86 -38.17
CA TYR A 158 -13.97 -7.95 -38.45
C TYR A 158 -13.59 -6.80 -39.39
N SER A 159 -12.36 -6.28 -39.27
CA SER A 159 -11.86 -5.17 -40.09
C SER A 159 -11.23 -5.62 -41.41
N CYS A 160 -11.07 -6.93 -41.65
CA CYS A 160 -10.31 -7.43 -42.79
C CYS A 160 -11.17 -7.58 -44.05
N GLY A 161 -12.27 -8.34 -43.98
CA GLY A 161 -13.19 -8.58 -45.09
C GLY A 161 -12.60 -9.24 -46.34
N ARG A 162 -11.31 -9.64 -46.36
CA ARG A 162 -10.68 -10.25 -47.55
C ARG A 162 -11.27 -11.62 -47.86
N LEU A 163 -11.53 -11.88 -49.14
CA LEU A 163 -11.87 -13.21 -49.65
C LEU A 163 -10.67 -14.16 -49.45
N LEU A 164 -10.94 -15.36 -48.93
CA LEU A 164 -9.94 -16.38 -48.67
C LEU A 164 -9.70 -17.22 -49.92
N THR A 165 -8.54 -16.99 -50.53
CA THR A 165 -8.07 -17.63 -51.75
C THR A 165 -6.68 -18.22 -51.50
N ASN A 166 -6.16 -19.01 -52.43
CA ASN A 166 -4.80 -19.53 -52.34
C ASN A 166 -3.74 -18.41 -52.28
N ARG A 167 -4.06 -17.18 -52.74
CA ARG A 167 -3.15 -16.03 -52.69
C ARG A 167 -3.20 -15.28 -51.36
N THR A 168 -4.38 -15.18 -50.75
CA THR A 168 -4.57 -14.48 -49.46
C THR A 168 -4.33 -15.41 -48.26
N GLY A 169 -4.25 -16.71 -48.50
CA GLY A 169 -4.14 -17.73 -47.47
C GLY A 169 -5.51 -18.10 -46.92
N LYS A 170 -5.66 -19.37 -46.55
CA LYS A 170 -6.87 -19.90 -45.93
C LYS A 170 -6.46 -20.84 -44.79
N ALA A 171 -6.64 -20.39 -43.56
CA ALA A 171 -6.25 -21.16 -42.38
C ALA A 171 -7.29 -21.07 -41.26
N ASN A 172 -7.64 -22.20 -40.66
CA ASN A 172 -8.41 -22.23 -39.42
C ASN A 172 -7.50 -21.87 -38.23
N CYS A 173 -7.98 -21.02 -37.32
CA CYS A 173 -7.38 -20.88 -36.00
C CYS A 173 -7.52 -22.18 -35.22
N ARG A 174 -6.43 -22.72 -34.64
CA ARG A 174 -6.45 -24.01 -33.94
C ARG A 174 -7.20 -23.98 -32.61
N SER A 175 -7.51 -22.80 -32.08
CA SER A 175 -8.22 -22.60 -30.81
C SER A 175 -9.72 -22.35 -31.00
N CYS A 176 -10.11 -21.43 -31.91
CA CYS A 176 -11.52 -21.08 -32.13
C CYS A 176 -12.15 -21.70 -33.39
N GLY A 177 -11.34 -22.27 -34.30
CA GLY A 177 -11.81 -22.98 -35.48
C GLY A 177 -12.26 -22.12 -36.66
N LYS A 178 -12.40 -20.81 -36.52
CA LYS A 178 -12.81 -19.90 -37.62
C LYS A 178 -11.71 -19.77 -38.69
N LEU A 179 -12.13 -19.44 -39.92
CA LEU A 179 -11.24 -19.23 -41.07
C LEU A 179 -10.68 -17.80 -41.13
N PHE A 180 -9.39 -17.67 -41.43
CA PHE A 180 -8.68 -16.40 -41.55
C PHE A 180 -7.69 -16.42 -42.72
N CYS A 181 -7.26 -15.24 -43.15
CA CYS A 181 -6.10 -15.09 -44.02
C CYS A 181 -4.80 -15.33 -43.26
N ASP A 182 -3.69 -15.52 -43.98
CA ASP A 182 -2.40 -15.79 -43.34
C ASP A 182 -1.95 -14.66 -42.40
N GLU A 183 -2.23 -13.41 -42.76
CA GLU A 183 -1.88 -12.22 -41.96
C GLU A 183 -2.55 -12.23 -40.57
N HIS A 184 -3.81 -12.67 -40.50
CA HIS A 184 -4.60 -12.69 -39.26
C HIS A 184 -4.51 -14.01 -38.47
N THR A 185 -3.64 -14.93 -38.90
CA THR A 185 -3.31 -16.16 -38.14
C THR A 185 -1.81 -16.31 -37.91
N THR A 186 -1.07 -15.21 -37.86
CA THR A 186 0.38 -15.23 -37.63
C THR A 186 0.78 -15.61 -36.20
N CYS A 187 -0.12 -15.51 -35.24
CA CYS A 187 0.19 -15.81 -33.84
C CYS A 187 0.30 -17.32 -33.57
N GLN A 188 1.11 -17.67 -32.58
CA GLN A 188 1.22 -19.03 -32.06
C GLN A 188 1.03 -19.04 -30.55
N MET A 189 0.38 -20.08 -30.03
CA MET A 189 0.34 -20.35 -28.60
C MET A 189 0.34 -21.86 -28.34
N LYS A 190 0.66 -22.25 -27.11
CA LYS A 190 0.58 -23.66 -26.70
C LYS A 190 -0.86 -24.08 -26.46
N LEU A 191 -1.32 -25.10 -27.18
CA LEU A 191 -2.64 -25.70 -27.06
C LEU A 191 -2.54 -27.18 -26.69
N ASN A 192 -3.47 -27.66 -25.86
CA ASN A 192 -3.63 -29.09 -25.60
C ASN A 192 -4.50 -29.76 -26.68
N LYS A 193 -4.67 -31.09 -26.60
CA LYS A 193 -5.48 -31.89 -27.55
C LYS A 193 -6.93 -31.40 -27.71
N ARG A 194 -7.46 -30.66 -26.73
CA ARG A 194 -8.83 -30.10 -26.72
C ARG A 194 -8.89 -28.66 -27.27
N ALA A 195 -7.84 -28.18 -27.93
CA ALA A 195 -7.75 -26.82 -28.47
C ALA A 195 -7.84 -25.73 -27.39
N LYS A 196 -7.47 -26.04 -26.14
CA LYS A 196 -7.41 -25.06 -25.04
C LYS A 196 -5.98 -24.68 -24.72
N TRP A 197 -5.79 -23.44 -24.27
CA TRP A 197 -4.48 -22.92 -23.87
C TRP A 197 -3.90 -23.75 -22.71
N ASP A 198 -2.66 -24.20 -22.88
CA ASP A 198 -1.91 -24.98 -21.89
C ASP A 198 -0.41 -24.64 -22.00
N PRO A 199 0.13 -23.77 -21.13
CA PRO A 199 1.51 -23.29 -21.25
C PRO A 199 2.56 -24.35 -20.91
N VAL A 200 2.17 -25.43 -20.20
CA VAL A 200 3.10 -26.44 -19.69
C VAL A 200 3.16 -27.65 -20.63
N HIS A 201 2.01 -28.24 -20.96
CA HIS A 201 1.91 -29.50 -21.70
C HIS A 201 1.38 -29.33 -23.14
N GLY A 202 1.00 -28.10 -23.53
CA GLY A 202 0.51 -27.81 -24.86
C GLY A 202 1.60 -27.76 -25.93
N VAL A 203 1.19 -27.90 -27.18
CA VAL A 203 2.04 -27.79 -28.37
C VAL A 203 1.82 -26.45 -29.05
N TRP A 204 2.89 -25.87 -29.60
CA TRP A 204 2.80 -24.62 -30.35
C TRP A 204 1.91 -24.82 -31.58
N ALA A 205 0.85 -24.02 -31.67
CA ALA A 205 -0.16 -24.13 -32.70
C ALA A 205 -0.58 -22.75 -33.20
N ARG A 206 -0.92 -22.67 -34.49
CA ARG A 206 -1.33 -21.42 -35.14
C ARG A 206 -2.68 -20.94 -34.63
N VAL A 207 -2.80 -19.66 -34.27
CA VAL A 207 -4.04 -19.06 -33.76
C VAL A 207 -4.24 -17.65 -34.32
N CYS A 208 -5.48 -17.16 -34.30
CA CYS A 208 -5.75 -15.76 -34.60
C CYS A 208 -5.32 -14.84 -33.45
N PHE A 209 -5.15 -13.55 -33.76
CA PHE A 209 -4.72 -12.54 -32.79
C PHE A 209 -5.68 -12.43 -31.58
N SER A 210 -6.98 -12.46 -31.82
CA SER A 210 -7.98 -12.44 -30.73
C SER A 210 -7.84 -13.62 -29.77
N CYS A 211 -7.59 -14.84 -30.27
CA CYS A 211 -7.29 -15.99 -29.41
C CYS A 211 -5.97 -15.79 -28.66
N PHE A 212 -4.96 -15.22 -29.32
CA PHE A 212 -3.67 -14.91 -28.71
C PHE A 212 -3.81 -13.94 -27.52
N GLU A 213 -4.44 -12.79 -27.70
CA GLU A 213 -4.58 -11.79 -26.64
C GLU A 213 -5.50 -12.22 -25.49
N SER A 214 -6.54 -13.02 -25.79
CA SER A 214 -7.50 -13.47 -24.77
C SER A 214 -6.98 -14.60 -23.87
N ARG A 215 -5.76 -15.10 -24.09
CA ARG A 215 -5.20 -16.15 -23.23
C ARG A 215 -4.94 -15.61 -21.81
N PRO A 216 -5.13 -16.44 -20.77
CA PRO A 216 -4.70 -16.09 -19.42
C PRO A 216 -3.22 -15.69 -19.41
N GLY A 217 -2.86 -14.64 -18.67
CA GLY A 217 -1.45 -14.19 -18.58
C GLY A 217 -1.02 -13.15 -19.61
N PHE A 218 -1.78 -12.89 -20.69
CA PHE A 218 -1.32 -11.93 -21.72
C PHE A 218 -1.25 -10.49 -21.22
N ASN A 219 -2.23 -10.08 -20.42
CA ASN A 219 -2.31 -8.76 -19.80
C ASN A 219 -1.87 -8.78 -18.33
N ASP A 220 -1.31 -9.88 -17.85
CA ASP A 220 -0.79 -9.95 -16.50
C ASP A 220 0.47 -9.09 -16.45
N SER A 221 0.37 -7.93 -15.81
CA SER A 221 1.49 -7.01 -15.57
C SER A 221 2.48 -7.54 -14.52
N SER A 222 2.12 -8.63 -13.85
CA SER A 222 2.99 -9.39 -12.95
C SER A 222 3.76 -10.44 -13.76
N GLY A 223 5.07 -10.23 -13.95
CA GLY A 223 5.97 -11.27 -14.44
C GLY A 223 6.15 -12.43 -13.45
N THR A 224 7.21 -13.22 -13.60
CA THR A 224 7.55 -14.25 -12.61
C THR A 224 7.84 -13.61 -11.25
N ILE A 225 7.10 -14.02 -10.22
CA ILE A 225 7.28 -13.56 -8.83
C ILE A 225 7.97 -14.66 -8.04
N GLU A 226 9.11 -14.33 -7.40
CA GLU A 226 9.76 -15.17 -6.41
C GLU A 226 9.61 -14.52 -5.02
N ASP A 227 9.01 -15.23 -4.07
CA ASP A 227 8.82 -14.73 -2.70
C ASP A 227 10.05 -15.03 -1.84
N LEU A 228 10.80 -13.97 -1.51
CA LEU A 228 12.00 -14.03 -0.66
C LEU A 228 11.73 -13.57 0.78
N SER A 229 10.47 -13.47 1.21
CA SER A 229 10.09 -12.93 2.53
C SER A 229 10.69 -13.72 3.70
N SER A 230 10.76 -15.04 3.58
CA SER A 230 11.35 -15.91 4.61
C SER A 230 12.85 -15.67 4.76
N ALA A 231 13.58 -15.60 3.64
CA ALA A 231 15.01 -15.31 3.63
C ALA A 231 15.33 -13.91 4.17
N PHE A 232 14.51 -12.91 3.85
CA PHE A 232 14.62 -11.56 4.41
C PHE A 232 14.38 -11.54 5.93
N THR A 233 13.34 -12.24 6.40
CA THR A 233 13.01 -12.34 7.83
C THR A 233 14.13 -13.03 8.61
N GLU A 234 14.68 -14.11 8.07
CA GLU A 234 15.79 -14.85 8.66
C GLU A 234 17.03 -13.96 8.85
N LYS A 235 17.42 -13.24 7.79
CA LYS A 235 18.55 -12.30 7.84
C LYS A 235 18.36 -11.20 8.89
N ARG A 236 17.12 -10.76 9.13
CA ARG A 236 16.80 -9.68 10.08
C ARG A 236 16.60 -10.14 11.51
N ARG A 237 16.43 -11.44 11.76
CA ARG A 237 16.04 -11.98 13.07
C ARG A 237 16.92 -11.47 14.20
N LYS A 238 18.26 -11.53 14.06
CA LYS A 238 19.20 -11.09 15.10
C LYS A 238 19.01 -9.63 15.49
N THR A 239 18.87 -8.74 14.50
CA THR A 239 18.66 -7.30 14.71
C THR A 239 17.31 -7.03 15.39
N VAL A 240 16.25 -7.69 14.93
CA VAL A 240 14.91 -7.56 15.51
C VAL A 240 14.88 -8.06 16.95
N THR A 241 15.48 -9.22 17.23
CA THR A 241 15.58 -9.77 18.60
C THR A 241 16.33 -8.82 19.53
N LYS A 242 17.44 -8.22 19.07
CA LYS A 242 18.18 -7.21 19.85
C LYS A 242 17.31 -5.99 20.15
N ALA A 243 16.62 -5.45 19.14
CA ALA A 243 15.72 -4.31 19.32
C ALA A 243 14.56 -4.63 20.29
N HIS A 244 13.98 -5.83 20.21
CA HIS A 244 12.95 -6.28 21.16
C HIS A 244 13.47 -6.39 22.58
N LEU A 245 14.69 -6.93 22.76
CA LEU A 245 15.29 -7.04 24.09
C LEU A 245 15.51 -5.64 24.68
N GLU A 246 16.02 -4.70 23.88
CA GLU A 246 16.22 -3.32 24.28
C GLU A 246 14.91 -2.63 24.67
N ALA A 247 13.85 -2.79 23.85
CA ALA A 247 12.51 -2.28 24.17
C ALA A 247 11.99 -2.84 25.50
N ASN A 248 12.05 -4.16 25.69
CA ASN A 248 11.62 -4.81 26.92
C ASN A 248 12.40 -4.32 28.15
N LEU A 249 13.70 -4.05 28.01
CA LEU A 249 14.52 -3.51 29.09
C LEU A 249 14.11 -2.08 29.46
N LEU A 250 13.91 -1.21 28.46
CA LEU A 250 13.49 0.17 28.69
C LEU A 250 12.06 0.26 29.23
N GLU A 251 11.14 -0.58 28.76
CA GLU A 251 9.79 -0.71 29.30
C GLU A 251 9.81 -1.11 30.78
N LYS A 252 10.59 -2.14 31.15
CA LYS A 252 10.75 -2.54 32.55
C LYS A 252 11.33 -1.41 33.42
N ARG A 253 12.29 -0.63 32.91
CA ARG A 253 12.82 0.55 33.61
C ARG A 253 11.75 1.62 33.78
N LEU A 254 10.95 1.88 32.76
CA LEU A 254 9.84 2.82 32.82
C LEU A 254 8.81 2.39 33.88
N THR A 255 8.41 1.12 33.90
CA THR A 255 7.49 0.60 34.93
C THR A 255 8.05 0.77 36.34
N LYS A 256 9.33 0.47 36.57
CA LYS A 256 9.97 0.68 37.88
C LYS A 256 9.97 2.16 38.29
N LEU A 257 10.25 3.06 37.35
CA LEU A 257 10.21 4.51 37.60
C LEU A 257 8.81 4.99 37.96
N ILE A 258 7.79 4.50 37.25
CA ILE A 258 6.40 4.87 37.52
C ILE A 258 6.00 4.45 38.93
N LYS A 259 6.28 3.19 39.32
CA LYS A 259 6.02 2.67 40.67
C LYS A 259 6.67 3.53 41.75
N LEU A 260 7.96 3.81 41.60
CA LEU A 260 8.71 4.70 42.49
C LEU A 260 8.06 6.09 42.56
N LEU A 261 7.67 6.68 41.44
CA LEU A 261 7.08 8.01 41.42
C LEU A 261 5.70 8.06 42.07
N ILE A 262 4.91 6.98 41.98
CA ILE A 262 3.65 6.81 42.70
C ILE A 262 3.92 6.69 44.20
N GLU A 263 4.80 5.77 44.61
CA GLU A 263 5.17 5.54 46.02
C GLU A 263 5.72 6.81 46.70
N THR A 264 6.59 7.56 46.00
CA THR A 264 7.19 8.78 46.55
C THR A 264 6.25 9.99 46.61
N ASN A 265 5.05 9.89 46.02
CA ASN A 265 4.03 10.93 46.10
C ASN A 265 2.83 10.56 46.95
N ASP A 266 2.84 9.38 47.56
CA ASP A 266 1.85 9.02 48.56
C ASP A 266 1.99 9.97 49.78
N PRO A 267 0.97 10.77 50.11
CA PRO A 267 0.98 11.67 51.26
C PRO A 267 1.06 10.94 52.61
N SER A 268 0.90 9.61 52.65
CA SER A 268 1.10 8.77 53.84
C SER A 268 2.57 8.46 54.15
N VAL A 269 3.51 8.77 53.24
CA VAL A 269 4.97 8.77 53.51
C VAL A 269 5.30 10.00 54.36
N LYS A 270 4.94 9.90 55.64
CA LYS A 270 4.82 10.95 56.67
C LYS A 270 6.12 11.63 57.13
N ASP A 271 7.28 11.34 56.55
CA ASP A 271 8.56 11.89 57.04
C ASP A 271 9.15 13.05 56.20
N LEU A 272 8.53 13.41 55.07
CA LEU A 272 9.01 14.50 54.19
C LEU A 272 8.27 15.83 54.41
N THR A 273 7.23 15.87 55.24
CA THR A 273 6.29 17.01 55.38
C THR A 273 6.60 17.99 56.50
N THR A 274 7.72 17.87 57.22
CA THR A 274 8.20 18.96 58.06
C THR A 274 9.49 19.54 57.46
N PRO A 275 9.43 20.74 56.86
CA PRO A 275 10.63 21.56 56.82
C PRO A 275 11.01 21.78 58.28
N ALA A 276 12.10 21.17 58.74
CA ALA A 276 12.74 21.63 59.97
C ALA A 276 13.18 23.08 59.69
N ILE A 277 12.35 24.05 60.07
CA ILE A 277 12.78 25.44 60.27
C ILE A 277 13.73 25.40 61.47
N THR A 278 14.94 24.90 61.24
CA THR A 278 16.03 24.87 62.21
C THR A 278 17.14 25.72 61.59
N GLY A 279 17.18 26.98 62.00
CA GLY A 279 18.25 27.90 61.60
C GLY A 279 17.75 29.23 61.04
N ALA A 280 17.61 30.21 61.93
CA ALA A 280 17.88 31.65 61.75
C ALA A 280 17.21 32.47 60.62
N GLY A 281 16.32 31.91 59.79
CA GLY A 281 15.71 32.64 58.66
C GLY A 281 14.23 33.03 58.82
N ALA A 282 13.57 32.68 59.92
CA ALA A 282 12.12 32.88 60.08
C ALA A 282 11.70 34.32 60.45
N THR A 283 12.66 35.20 60.72
CA THR A 283 12.39 36.59 61.13
C THR A 283 12.80 37.56 60.02
N GLN A 284 12.12 37.54 58.87
CA GLN A 284 11.91 38.71 57.99
C GLN A 284 11.18 38.36 56.67
N LEU A 285 9.95 37.84 56.71
CA LEU A 285 9.08 37.85 55.51
C LEU A 285 7.63 38.17 55.87
N ALA A 286 7.43 39.33 56.52
CA ALA A 286 6.17 40.04 56.48
C ALA A 286 6.16 40.93 55.22
N LYS A 287 5.73 40.37 54.08
CA LYS A 287 5.18 41.08 52.90
C LYS A 287 4.63 40.06 51.89
N GLY A 288 3.34 39.74 52.03
CA GLY A 288 2.53 38.98 51.06
C GLY A 288 2.46 37.46 51.28
N ALA A 289 1.30 36.96 51.73
CA ALA A 289 1.04 35.53 51.96
C ALA A 289 1.29 34.63 50.73
N ALA A 290 1.10 35.17 49.52
CA ALA A 290 1.38 34.45 48.27
C ALA A 290 2.87 34.17 48.04
N GLY A 291 3.77 35.07 48.44
CA GLY A 291 5.22 34.92 48.28
C GLY A 291 5.82 33.86 49.23
N ALA A 292 5.31 33.78 50.45
CA ALA A 292 5.70 32.77 51.42
C ALA A 292 5.25 31.35 50.98
N ALA A 293 4.01 31.21 50.52
CA ALA A 293 3.48 29.95 50.00
C ALA A 293 4.26 29.45 48.76
N ALA A 294 4.59 30.34 47.83
CA ALA A 294 5.38 30.00 46.64
C ALA A 294 6.82 29.56 46.99
N THR A 295 7.43 30.19 48.00
CA THR A 295 8.77 29.84 48.48
C THR A 295 8.77 28.46 49.17
N LEU A 296 7.77 28.19 50.01
CA LEU A 296 7.58 26.90 50.66
C LEU A 296 7.30 25.78 49.65
N ALA A 297 6.44 26.03 48.65
CA ALA A 297 6.17 25.08 47.57
C ALA A 297 7.43 24.77 46.74
N THR A 298 8.24 25.78 46.45
CA THR A 298 9.51 25.60 45.73
C THR A 298 10.51 24.79 46.54
N GLY A 299 10.60 25.03 47.86
CA GLY A 299 11.42 24.25 48.78
C GLY A 299 11.00 22.78 48.85
N TYR A 300 9.70 22.53 48.99
CA TYR A 300 9.12 21.20 48.99
C TYR A 300 9.40 20.44 47.69
N LEU A 301 9.17 21.06 46.52
CA LEU A 301 9.46 20.44 45.23
C LEU A 301 10.96 20.15 45.02
N LYS A 302 11.85 20.97 45.59
CA LYS A 302 13.29 20.72 45.58
C LYS A 302 13.65 19.53 46.47
N GLN A 303 13.05 19.43 47.66
CA GLN A 303 13.26 18.33 48.59
C GLN A 303 12.74 17.00 48.03
N LEU A 304 11.54 16.99 47.46
CA LEU A 304 11.00 15.83 46.73
C LEU A 304 11.91 15.37 45.59
N ARG A 305 12.46 16.30 44.81
CA ARG A 305 13.41 15.97 43.74
C ARG A 305 14.68 15.33 44.29
N ASN A 306 15.20 15.84 45.40
CA ASN A 306 16.39 15.28 46.04
C ASN A 306 16.11 13.89 46.62
N TYR A 307 14.92 13.67 47.17
CA TYR A 307 14.49 12.37 47.69
C TYR A 307 14.32 11.33 46.58
N ARG A 308 13.75 11.71 45.43
CA ARG A 308 13.57 10.82 44.28
C ARG A 308 14.86 10.50 43.53
N LYS A 309 15.86 11.37 43.57
CA LYS A 309 17.07 11.25 42.73
C LYS A 309 17.87 9.95 43.02
N PRO A 310 18.19 9.57 44.27
CA PRO A 310 18.88 8.32 44.55
C PRO A 310 18.14 7.05 44.05
N PRO A 311 16.84 6.86 44.35
CA PRO A 311 16.14 5.67 43.86
C PRO A 311 15.93 5.71 42.33
N GLU A 312 15.78 6.89 41.70
CA GLU A 312 15.80 7.01 40.23
C GLU A 312 17.15 6.55 39.64
N GLN A 313 18.28 6.92 40.26
CA GLN A 313 19.63 6.51 39.84
C GLN A 313 19.92 5.02 40.11
N SER A 314 19.19 4.38 41.02
CA SER A 314 19.30 2.92 41.24
C SER A 314 18.72 2.09 40.08
N ILE A 315 17.81 2.67 39.28
CA ILE A 315 17.19 2.00 38.13
C ILE A 315 18.13 1.99 36.92
N VAL A 316 18.86 3.08 36.72
CA VAL A 316 19.88 3.22 35.67
C VAL A 316 20.96 4.21 36.12
N ALA A 317 22.23 3.86 35.89
CA ALA A 317 23.35 4.76 36.16
C ALA A 317 23.26 6.00 35.26
N TRP A 318 23.39 7.18 35.85
CA TRP A 318 23.37 8.44 35.12
C TRP A 318 24.79 8.86 34.77
N GLN A 319 24.97 9.32 33.54
CA GLN A 319 26.24 9.88 33.07
C GLN A 319 26.58 11.15 33.86
N ASP A 320 27.86 11.34 34.21
CA ASP A 320 28.31 12.56 34.90
C ASP A 320 28.18 13.75 33.94
N ASP A 321 27.66 14.87 34.45
CA ASP A 321 27.53 16.10 33.69
C ASP A 321 28.91 16.58 33.19
N LYS A 322 30.00 16.32 33.91
CA LYS A 322 31.36 16.74 33.53
C LYS A 322 31.86 16.08 32.25
N ASP A 323 31.38 14.88 31.96
CA ASP A 323 31.83 14.08 30.82
C ASP A 323 31.16 14.50 29.51
N VAL A 324 30.19 15.43 29.55
CA VAL A 324 29.37 15.78 28.39
C VAL A 324 29.41 17.29 28.14
N GLN A 325 30.05 17.71 27.06
CA GLN A 325 30.13 19.13 26.68
C GLN A 325 29.01 19.54 25.72
N ASP A 326 28.61 18.62 24.84
CA ASP A 326 27.62 18.85 23.78
C ASP A 326 26.51 17.80 23.83
N CYS A 327 25.31 18.15 23.37
CA CYS A 327 24.20 17.20 23.28
C CYS A 327 24.52 16.12 22.23
N PRO A 328 24.43 14.81 22.55
CA PRO A 328 24.81 13.73 21.63
C PRO A 328 23.87 13.58 20.42
N TYR A 329 22.81 14.38 20.33
CA TYR A 329 21.77 14.26 19.30
C TYR A 329 21.66 15.45 18.37
N CYS A 330 21.89 16.65 18.86
CA CYS A 330 21.85 17.88 18.06
C CYS A 330 23.20 18.59 18.03
N GLU A 331 24.20 18.06 18.74
CA GLU A 331 25.59 18.55 18.78
C GLU A 331 25.71 19.99 19.30
N GLN A 332 24.62 20.56 19.82
CA GLN A 332 24.64 21.87 20.46
C GLN A 332 25.38 21.80 21.79
N LYS A 333 26.32 22.72 21.97
CA LYS A 333 27.06 22.90 23.21
C LYS A 333 26.15 23.30 24.36
N PHE A 334 26.32 22.65 25.50
CA PHE A 334 25.58 23.03 26.70
C PHE A 334 26.03 24.40 27.21
N THR A 335 25.05 25.23 27.55
CA THR A 335 25.26 26.60 28.05
C THR A 335 24.33 26.86 29.24
N PHE A 336 24.34 28.08 29.79
CA PHE A 336 23.39 28.46 30.83
C PHE A 336 21.92 28.41 30.36
N SER A 337 21.66 28.69 29.07
CA SER A 337 20.32 28.62 28.48
C SER A 337 19.98 27.22 27.98
N LEU A 338 20.94 26.50 27.39
CA LEU A 338 20.77 25.11 26.98
C LEU A 338 21.29 24.17 28.08
N ARG A 339 20.42 23.82 29.01
CA ARG A 339 20.78 23.02 30.19
C ARG A 339 20.86 21.52 29.89
N LYS A 340 21.69 20.84 30.68
CA LYS A 340 21.82 19.38 30.72
C LYS A 340 20.62 18.71 31.38
N HIS A 341 20.18 17.60 30.81
CA HIS A 341 19.11 16.79 31.37
C HIS A 341 19.39 15.30 31.17
N HIS A 342 19.26 14.50 32.23
CA HIS A 342 19.36 13.04 32.09
C HIS A 342 18.09 12.42 31.53
N CYS A 343 18.23 11.47 30.61
CA CYS A 343 17.18 10.52 30.29
C CYS A 343 17.02 9.55 31.46
N ARG A 344 15.80 9.41 32.00
CA ARG A 344 15.56 8.50 33.13
C ARG A 344 15.62 7.02 32.74
N LEU A 345 15.59 6.68 31.46
CA LEU A 345 15.61 5.30 30.97
C LEU A 345 17.01 4.79 30.61
N CYS A 346 17.87 5.63 30.04
CA CYS A 346 19.24 5.26 29.66
C CYS A 346 20.34 5.96 30.46
N GLY A 347 20.04 7.04 31.18
CA GLY A 347 21.01 7.79 31.98
C GLY A 347 21.86 8.81 31.20
N ASN A 348 21.76 8.87 29.87
CA ASN A 348 22.54 9.81 29.05
C ASN A 348 22.11 11.27 29.29
N VAL A 349 23.06 12.18 29.19
CA VAL A 349 22.82 13.64 29.25
C VAL A 349 22.43 14.18 27.87
N VAL A 350 21.31 14.88 27.81
CA VAL A 350 20.68 15.37 26.59
C VAL A 350 20.08 16.76 26.81
N CYS A 351 19.85 17.53 25.75
CA CYS A 351 19.18 18.82 25.86
C CYS A 351 17.64 18.68 25.90
N ALA A 352 16.94 19.77 26.22
CA ALA A 352 15.48 19.85 26.25
C ALA A 352 14.94 21.02 25.40
N SER A 353 15.65 21.36 24.32
CA SER A 353 15.21 22.40 23.38
C SER A 353 13.92 21.95 22.65
N PRO A 354 12.85 22.77 22.62
CA PRO A 354 11.64 22.49 21.85
C PRO A 354 11.88 22.38 20.34
N GLU A 355 12.91 23.05 19.83
CA GLU A 355 13.26 23.05 18.41
C GLU A 355 13.86 21.70 18.00
N THR A 356 14.68 21.10 18.87
CA THR A 356 15.41 19.86 18.56
C THR A 356 14.69 18.61 19.06
N MET A 357 13.82 18.72 20.06
CA MET A 357 13.08 17.62 20.68
C MET A 357 13.97 16.42 21.07
N CYS A 358 15.23 16.68 21.46
CA CYS A 358 16.19 15.64 21.87
C CYS A 358 15.74 14.87 23.12
N SER A 359 14.91 15.49 23.95
CA SER A 359 14.20 14.85 25.05
C SER A 359 12.83 15.45 25.28
N SER A 360 11.91 14.64 25.79
CA SER A 360 10.56 15.06 26.16
C SER A 360 10.13 14.43 27.47
N LYS A 361 9.09 14.99 28.09
CA LYS A 361 8.44 14.39 29.24
C LYS A 361 7.30 13.50 28.74
N ILE A 362 7.34 12.22 29.08
CA ILE A 362 6.18 11.35 28.95
C ILE A 362 5.28 11.70 30.13
N VAL A 363 4.07 12.18 29.85
CA VAL A 363 3.01 12.33 30.84
C VAL A 363 2.21 11.05 30.81
N LEU A 364 2.06 10.41 31.97
CA LEU A 364 1.28 9.20 32.12
C LEU A 364 0.02 9.56 32.87
N ASP A 365 -1.10 9.53 32.15
CA ASP A 365 -2.44 9.67 32.72
C ASP A 365 -2.94 8.31 33.24
N MET A 366 -3.91 8.32 34.15
CA MET A 366 -4.46 7.14 34.81
C MET A 366 -4.92 6.04 33.83
N GLU A 367 -5.46 6.43 32.67
CA GLU A 367 -5.86 5.49 31.62
C GLU A 367 -4.68 4.74 30.96
N ALA A 368 -3.49 5.35 30.90
CA ALA A 368 -2.29 4.69 30.39
C ALA A 368 -1.57 3.84 31.45
N ILE A 369 -1.84 4.09 32.74
CA ILE A 369 -1.23 3.41 33.89
C ILE A 369 -2.00 2.14 34.27
N SER A 370 -3.33 2.10 34.06
CA SER A 370 -4.19 0.96 34.43
C SER A 370 -3.83 -0.36 33.72
N GLU A 371 -3.27 -0.28 32.50
CA GLU A 371 -2.77 -1.44 31.75
C GLU A 371 -1.55 -2.10 32.42
N TYR A 372 -0.80 -1.36 33.25
CA TYR A 372 0.46 -1.81 33.87
C TYR A 372 0.39 -2.05 35.39
N LEU A 373 -0.57 -1.45 36.10
CA LEU A 373 -0.70 -1.54 37.55
C LEU A 373 -2.13 -1.95 37.90
N SER A 374 -2.39 -3.25 37.87
CA SER A 374 -3.72 -3.84 37.99
C SER A 374 -4.41 -3.69 39.36
N GLU A 375 -3.84 -2.99 40.36
CA GLU A 375 -4.35 -3.08 41.74
C GLU A 375 -4.26 -1.83 42.65
N MET A 376 -3.91 -0.63 42.17
CA MET A 376 -3.93 0.57 43.05
C MET A 376 -4.51 1.78 42.32
N ILE A 377 -5.72 2.17 42.71
CA ILE A 377 -6.44 3.33 42.18
C ILE A 377 -6.31 4.48 43.18
N TYR A 378 -5.68 5.58 42.77
CA TYR A 378 -5.76 6.88 43.44
C TYR A 378 -6.17 7.94 42.41
N GLU A 379 -7.12 8.81 42.75
CA GLU A 379 -7.55 9.92 41.89
C GLU A 379 -6.45 11.01 41.79
N ASP A 380 -6.34 11.62 40.60
CA ASP A 380 -5.54 12.80 40.26
C ASP A 380 -4.02 12.75 40.45
N PHE A 381 -3.38 11.73 39.85
CA PHE A 381 -1.93 11.64 39.85
C PHE A 381 -1.29 11.74 38.45
N VAL A 382 -0.71 12.90 38.14
CA VAL A 382 0.05 13.13 36.89
C VAL A 382 1.54 12.88 37.11
N VAL A 383 2.04 11.73 36.66
CA VAL A 383 3.48 11.43 36.65
C VAL A 383 4.09 11.90 35.34
N SER A 384 5.27 12.54 35.43
CA SER A 384 6.07 12.82 34.24
C SER A 384 7.50 12.29 34.34
N VAL A 385 7.94 11.58 33.31
CA VAL A 385 9.29 11.01 33.20
C VAL A 385 9.97 11.60 31.97
N ARG A 386 11.16 12.21 32.15
CA ARG A 386 11.93 12.74 31.01
C ARG A 386 12.71 11.63 30.32
N VAL A 387 12.52 11.49 29.02
CA VAL A 387 13.18 10.49 28.17
C VAL A 387 13.84 11.15 26.97
N CYS A 388 14.95 10.59 26.50
CA CYS A 388 15.53 11.04 25.22
C CYS A 388 14.69 10.53 24.04
N LYS A 389 14.89 11.14 22.87
CA LYS A 389 14.19 10.76 21.63
C LYS A 389 14.37 9.28 21.27
N ASP A 390 15.57 8.70 21.46
CA ASP A 390 15.84 7.29 21.15
C ASP A 390 15.08 6.35 22.08
N CYS A 391 15.14 6.56 23.40
CA CYS A 391 14.40 5.75 24.35
C CYS A 391 12.88 5.88 24.14
N ARG A 392 12.39 7.08 23.78
CA ARG A 392 10.99 7.28 23.40
C ARG A 392 10.62 6.44 22.17
N ALA A 393 11.43 6.53 21.11
CA ALA A 393 11.19 5.79 19.88
C ALA A 393 11.22 4.28 20.10
N ILE A 394 12.13 3.77 20.94
CA ILE A 394 12.23 2.35 21.26
C ILE A 394 11.01 1.87 22.06
N VAL A 395 10.64 2.58 23.13
CA VAL A 395 9.54 2.16 24.02
C VAL A 395 8.16 2.31 23.35
N PHE A 396 7.92 3.42 22.66
CA PHE A 396 6.59 3.70 22.10
C PHE A 396 6.46 3.35 20.62
N GLY A 397 7.56 3.22 19.88
CA GLY A 397 7.53 3.09 18.43
C GLY A 397 6.76 1.88 17.93
N ARG A 398 6.82 0.73 18.64
CA ARG A 398 6.03 -0.45 18.25
C ARG A 398 4.53 -0.23 18.41
N ARG A 399 4.12 0.38 19.52
CA ARG A 399 2.71 0.69 19.81
C ARG A 399 2.19 1.76 18.85
N GLU A 400 2.94 2.84 18.67
CA GLU A 400 2.63 3.92 17.72
C GLU A 400 2.50 3.36 16.29
N PHE A 401 3.44 2.52 15.85
CA PHE A 401 3.37 1.88 14.54
C PHE A 401 2.15 0.94 14.39
N ALA A 402 1.84 0.15 15.42
CA ALA A 402 0.66 -0.71 15.40
C ALA A 402 -0.65 0.11 15.33
N GLN A 403 -0.72 1.22 16.05
CA GLN A 403 -1.84 2.15 16.00
C GLN A 403 -1.94 2.83 14.63
N ASP A 404 -0.83 3.23 14.04
CA ASP A 404 -0.77 3.84 12.70
C ASP A 404 -1.23 2.84 11.62
N ILE A 405 -0.82 1.57 11.71
CA ILE A 405 -1.33 0.51 10.83
C ILE A 405 -2.83 0.27 11.04
N ALA A 406 -3.28 0.22 12.30
CA ALA A 406 -4.68 0.00 12.62
C ALA A 406 -5.57 1.17 12.12
N ARG A 407 -5.00 2.38 12.06
CA ARG A 407 -5.68 3.57 11.54
C ARG A 407 -5.71 3.54 10.02
N LYS A 408 -6.79 2.98 9.45
CA LYS A 408 -7.04 3.08 8.00
C LYS A 408 -7.24 4.55 7.57
N PRO A 409 -6.36 5.12 6.72
CA PRO A 409 -6.49 6.50 6.26
C PRO A 409 -7.78 6.72 5.45
N ASN A 410 -8.34 7.93 5.51
CA ASN A 410 -9.58 8.23 4.79
C ASN A 410 -9.44 8.04 3.26
N PHE A 411 -8.31 8.42 2.67
CA PHE A 411 -8.08 8.23 1.24
C PHE A 411 -8.14 6.75 0.83
N VAL A 412 -7.64 5.84 1.69
CA VAL A 412 -7.71 4.39 1.47
C VAL A 412 -9.15 3.91 1.50
N LYS A 413 -9.96 4.38 2.47
CA LYS A 413 -11.39 4.04 2.54
C LYS A 413 -12.15 4.46 1.27
N VAL A 414 -11.89 5.67 0.77
CA VAL A 414 -12.52 6.14 -0.49
C VAL A 414 -12.02 5.35 -1.70
N TYR A 415 -10.73 5.01 -1.74
CA TYR A 415 -10.15 4.19 -2.81
C TYR A 415 -10.73 2.77 -2.83
N GLU A 416 -10.84 2.11 -1.68
CA GLU A 416 -11.47 0.77 -1.59
C GLU A 416 -12.91 0.81 -2.11
N ASN A 417 -13.70 1.82 -1.72
CA ASN A 417 -15.05 2.00 -2.24
C ASN A 417 -15.07 2.22 -3.77
N MET A 418 -14.14 3.03 -4.29
CA MET A 418 -13.95 3.21 -5.74
C MET A 418 -13.64 1.88 -6.44
N VAL A 419 -12.81 1.02 -5.85
CA VAL A 419 -12.48 -0.30 -6.39
C VAL A 419 -13.70 -1.23 -6.39
N GLU A 420 -14.58 -1.18 -5.40
CA GLU A 420 -15.82 -1.96 -5.41
C GLU A 420 -16.75 -1.54 -6.56
N PHE A 421 -16.89 -0.24 -6.84
CA PHE A 421 -17.63 0.22 -8.02
C PHE A 421 -16.98 -0.23 -9.33
N LYS A 422 -15.64 -0.24 -9.42
CA LYS A 422 -14.92 -0.78 -10.57
C LYS A 422 -15.27 -2.24 -10.83
N ARG A 423 -15.24 -3.07 -9.79
CA ARG A 423 -15.62 -4.49 -9.87
C ARG A 423 -17.08 -4.65 -10.32
N GLY A 424 -17.96 -3.81 -9.80
CA GLY A 424 -19.36 -3.75 -10.22
C GLY A 424 -19.51 -3.45 -11.72
N ILE A 425 -18.79 -2.45 -12.23
CA ILE A 425 -18.77 -2.10 -13.66
C ILE A 425 -18.24 -3.27 -14.51
N GLU A 426 -17.09 -3.84 -14.13
CA GLU A 426 -16.46 -4.96 -14.85
C GLU A 426 -17.35 -6.21 -14.88
N SER A 427 -18.18 -6.42 -13.86
CA SER A 427 -19.16 -7.51 -13.81
C SER A 427 -20.43 -7.22 -14.63
N LEU A 428 -20.95 -5.99 -14.56
CA LEU A 428 -22.22 -5.63 -15.20
C LEU A 428 -22.09 -5.37 -16.70
N LEU A 429 -20.95 -4.84 -17.16
CA LEU A 429 -20.77 -4.43 -18.55
C LEU A 429 -20.87 -5.60 -19.54
N PRO A 430 -20.22 -6.76 -19.34
CA PRO A 430 -20.36 -7.91 -20.25
C PRO A 430 -21.79 -8.48 -20.24
N ARG A 431 -22.45 -8.50 -19.07
CA ARG A 431 -23.85 -8.93 -18.97
C ARG A 431 -24.76 -8.00 -19.76
N PHE A 432 -24.55 -6.69 -19.67
CA PHE A 432 -25.30 -5.72 -20.44
C PHE A 432 -25.08 -5.91 -21.94
N GLN A 433 -23.83 -6.04 -22.39
CA GLN A 433 -23.50 -6.30 -23.81
C GLN A 433 -24.16 -7.58 -24.33
N LYS A 434 -24.19 -8.66 -23.55
CA LYS A 434 -24.87 -9.91 -23.92
C LYS A 434 -26.39 -9.72 -24.05
N LEU A 435 -27.01 -8.97 -23.15
CA LEU A 435 -28.44 -8.66 -23.23
C LEU A 435 -28.73 -7.92 -24.54
N LEU A 436 -27.87 -6.98 -24.92
CA LEU A 436 -28.03 -6.16 -26.12
C LEU A 436 -27.86 -6.94 -27.43
N GLY A 437 -26.97 -7.92 -27.48
CA GLY A 437 -26.83 -8.78 -28.66
C GLY A 437 -28.10 -9.59 -28.98
N ASN A 438 -29.05 -9.72 -28.05
CA ASN A 438 -30.36 -10.34 -28.31
C ASN A 438 -31.36 -9.38 -28.99
N PHE A 439 -31.03 -8.10 -29.13
CA PHE A 439 -31.88 -7.08 -29.78
C PHE A 439 -31.53 -6.87 -31.26
N ASP A 440 -30.47 -7.51 -31.76
CA ASP A 440 -29.94 -7.31 -33.12
C ASP A 440 -30.63 -8.18 -34.20
N ASP A 441 -31.62 -9.00 -33.84
CA ASP A 441 -32.40 -9.80 -34.81
C ASP A 441 -33.64 -9.02 -35.30
N PRO A 442 -33.66 -8.54 -36.56
CA PRO A 442 -34.78 -7.77 -37.10
C PRO A 442 -36.08 -8.57 -37.23
N ASN A 443 -36.03 -9.90 -37.15
CA ASN A 443 -37.21 -10.77 -37.31
C ASN A 443 -37.81 -11.24 -35.97
N LYS A 444 -37.19 -10.88 -34.83
CA LYS A 444 -37.65 -11.32 -33.52
C LYS A 444 -37.60 -10.17 -32.50
N PRO A 445 -38.73 -9.49 -32.25
CA PRO A 445 -38.76 -8.42 -31.27
C PRO A 445 -38.40 -8.93 -29.87
N PRO A 446 -37.65 -8.15 -29.09
CA PRO A 446 -37.25 -8.52 -27.73
C PRO A 446 -38.46 -8.65 -26.81
N SER A 447 -38.47 -9.66 -25.95
CA SER A 447 -39.51 -9.82 -24.91
C SER A 447 -39.52 -8.60 -23.97
N HIS A 448 -40.71 -8.22 -23.49
CA HIS A 448 -40.88 -7.17 -22.48
C HIS A 448 -40.04 -7.44 -21.22
N GLU A 449 -39.87 -8.72 -20.84
CA GLU A 449 -39.03 -9.12 -19.72
C GLU A 449 -37.54 -8.83 -19.95
N LEU A 450 -37.06 -9.09 -21.18
CA LEU A 450 -35.67 -8.84 -21.59
C LEU A 450 -35.38 -7.33 -21.65
N LEU A 451 -36.34 -6.54 -22.12
CA LEU A 451 -36.25 -5.07 -22.14
C LEU A 451 -36.22 -4.49 -20.73
N ALA A 452 -37.05 -5.02 -19.81
CA ALA A 452 -37.06 -4.63 -18.41
C ALA A 452 -35.73 -5.00 -17.71
N GLU A 453 -35.17 -6.17 -18.02
CA GLU A 453 -33.86 -6.60 -17.50
C GLU A 453 -32.73 -5.70 -18.00
N ALA A 454 -32.65 -5.45 -19.32
CA ALA A 454 -31.65 -4.58 -19.91
C ALA A 454 -31.70 -3.16 -19.32
N SER A 455 -32.90 -2.62 -19.11
CA SER A 455 -33.11 -1.31 -18.48
C SER A 455 -32.62 -1.28 -17.03
N ARG A 456 -32.87 -2.35 -16.26
CA ARG A 456 -32.41 -2.49 -14.87
C ARG A 456 -30.88 -2.57 -14.79
N VAL A 457 -30.25 -3.36 -15.66
CA VAL A 457 -28.79 -3.49 -15.73
C VAL A 457 -28.14 -2.16 -16.13
N ARG A 458 -28.69 -1.48 -17.15
CA ARG A 458 -28.24 -0.14 -17.57
C ARG A 458 -28.28 0.87 -16.42
N LYS A 459 -29.37 0.93 -15.66
CA LYS A 459 -29.49 1.85 -14.51
C LYS A 459 -28.42 1.59 -13.46
N LYS A 460 -28.16 0.32 -13.11
CA LYS A 460 -27.10 -0.06 -12.16
C LYS A 460 -25.71 0.30 -12.67
N LEU A 461 -25.48 0.11 -13.97
CA LEU A 461 -24.20 0.41 -14.61
C LEU A 461 -23.92 1.94 -14.59
N LEU A 462 -24.90 2.77 -14.97
CA LEU A 462 -24.79 4.23 -14.91
C LEU A 462 -24.56 4.74 -13.50
N TYR A 463 -25.28 4.20 -12.51
CA TYR A 463 -25.05 4.52 -11.10
C TYR A 463 -23.62 4.17 -10.67
N SER A 464 -23.14 2.98 -11.02
CA SER A 464 -21.78 2.55 -10.67
C SER A 464 -20.71 3.45 -11.29
N PHE A 465 -20.90 3.91 -12.53
CA PHE A 465 -20.00 4.88 -13.17
C PHE A 465 -19.99 6.24 -12.46
N GLN A 466 -21.17 6.74 -12.08
CA GLN A 466 -21.28 8.01 -11.37
C GLN A 466 -20.60 7.96 -10.00
N GLU A 467 -20.81 6.89 -9.24
CA GLU A 467 -20.19 6.73 -7.93
C GLU A 467 -18.67 6.50 -8.04
N TYR A 468 -18.21 5.77 -9.05
CA TYR A 468 -16.80 5.60 -9.37
C TYR A 468 -16.11 6.94 -9.64
N ASP A 469 -16.68 7.78 -10.52
CA ASP A 469 -16.17 9.12 -10.83
C ASP A 469 -16.18 10.04 -9.60
N THR A 470 -17.27 10.00 -8.83
CA THR A 470 -17.41 10.80 -7.60
C THR A 470 -16.34 10.43 -6.57
N ALA A 471 -16.09 9.14 -6.38
CA ALA A 471 -15.04 8.65 -5.49
C ALA A 471 -13.64 9.07 -5.99
N ALA A 472 -13.35 8.94 -7.28
CA ALA A 472 -12.09 9.37 -7.88
C ALA A 472 -11.83 10.87 -7.70
N LYS A 473 -12.84 11.72 -7.97
CA LYS A 473 -12.77 13.17 -7.75
C LYS A 473 -12.59 13.53 -6.29
N ARG A 474 -13.23 12.79 -5.37
CA ARG A 474 -13.07 12.99 -3.93
C ARG A 474 -11.65 12.67 -3.46
N ILE A 475 -11.04 11.62 -4.01
CA ILE A 475 -9.62 11.28 -3.73
C ILE A 475 -8.70 12.40 -4.21
N TRP A 476 -8.94 12.90 -5.42
CA TRP A 476 -8.13 13.96 -6.03
C TRP A 476 -8.21 15.30 -5.27
N LYS A 477 -9.40 15.69 -4.80
CA LYS A 477 -9.61 16.95 -4.05
C LYS A 477 -9.21 16.89 -2.58
N MET A 478 -8.76 15.74 -2.08
CA MET A 478 -8.46 15.58 -0.66
C MET A 478 -7.14 16.30 -0.30
N PRO A 479 -7.14 17.21 0.68
CA PRO A 479 -5.95 17.99 1.03
C PRO A 479 -4.83 17.08 1.53
N THR A 480 -3.60 17.37 1.10
CA THR A 480 -2.40 16.71 1.61
C THR A 480 -1.18 17.63 1.50
N SER A 481 -0.31 17.55 2.50
CA SER A 481 1.01 18.19 2.51
C SER A 481 2.11 17.29 1.95
N SER A 482 1.81 16.01 1.68
CA SER A 482 2.78 15.05 1.14
C SER A 482 2.81 15.11 -0.40
N ALA A 483 3.98 15.38 -0.96
CA ALA A 483 4.20 15.34 -2.41
C ALA A 483 3.91 13.94 -3.00
N GLN A 484 4.22 12.87 -2.26
CA GLN A 484 3.96 11.49 -2.67
C GLN A 484 2.47 11.18 -2.69
N GLN A 485 1.73 11.65 -1.67
CA GLN A 485 0.28 11.47 -1.64
C GLN A 485 -0.40 12.26 -2.76
N ASN A 486 0.03 13.50 -3.04
CA ASN A 486 -0.45 14.28 -4.18
C ASN A 486 -0.24 13.53 -5.50
N LYS A 487 0.96 12.98 -5.72
CA LYS A 487 1.25 12.16 -6.91
C LYS A 487 0.35 10.94 -7.00
N LEU A 488 0.14 10.23 -5.89
CA LEU A 488 -0.75 9.07 -5.83
C LEU A 488 -2.19 9.44 -6.19
N GLN A 489 -2.72 10.53 -5.62
CA GLN A 489 -4.08 11.01 -5.88
C GLN A 489 -4.27 11.39 -7.36
N SER A 490 -3.31 12.08 -7.97
CA SER A 490 -3.34 12.41 -9.40
C SER A 490 -3.31 11.15 -10.28
N ASN A 491 -2.47 10.17 -9.96
CA ASN A 491 -2.41 8.91 -10.71
C ASN A 491 -3.72 8.11 -10.61
N VAL A 492 -4.31 8.05 -9.41
CA VAL A 492 -5.61 7.41 -9.19
C VAL A 492 -6.69 8.09 -10.03
N HIS A 493 -6.73 9.43 -10.04
CA HIS A 493 -7.70 10.18 -10.82
C HIS A 493 -7.53 9.97 -12.32
N MET A 494 -6.29 10.04 -12.82
CA MET A 494 -5.97 9.80 -14.23
C MET A 494 -6.39 8.39 -14.67
N GLY A 495 -6.06 7.36 -13.88
CA GLY A 495 -6.47 5.98 -14.15
C GLY A 495 -7.99 5.82 -14.16
N ALA A 496 -8.69 6.51 -13.26
CA ALA A 496 -10.15 6.51 -13.24
C ALA A 496 -10.75 7.16 -14.51
N MET A 497 -10.19 8.29 -14.96
CA MET A 497 -10.65 8.94 -16.20
C MET A 497 -10.46 8.06 -17.43
N GLN A 498 -9.32 7.36 -17.55
CA GLN A 498 -9.07 6.43 -18.66
C GLN A 498 -10.09 5.29 -18.68
N LEU A 499 -10.40 4.71 -17.52
CA LEU A 499 -11.40 3.65 -17.40
C LEU A 499 -12.80 4.13 -17.81
N LEU A 500 -13.18 5.31 -17.35
CA LEU A 500 -14.47 5.92 -17.70
C LEU A 500 -14.57 6.16 -19.21
N GLN A 501 -13.53 6.71 -19.83
CA GLN A 501 -13.48 6.93 -21.27
C GLN A 501 -13.65 5.62 -22.05
N LEU A 502 -12.90 4.58 -21.68
CA LEU A 502 -12.94 3.27 -22.34
C LEU A 502 -14.33 2.64 -22.29
N TYR A 503 -14.99 2.65 -21.12
CA TYR A 503 -16.25 1.93 -20.95
C TYR A 503 -17.52 2.75 -21.24
N MET A 504 -17.43 4.08 -21.25
CA MET A 504 -18.58 4.94 -21.61
C MET A 504 -18.79 5.08 -23.12
N LEU A 505 -17.73 4.93 -23.93
CA LEU A 505 -17.79 5.00 -25.40
C LEU A 505 -18.81 3.99 -25.99
N PRO A 506 -18.76 2.68 -25.65
CA PRO A 506 -19.74 1.71 -26.15
C PRO A 506 -21.18 1.97 -25.69
N LEU A 507 -21.39 2.64 -24.55
CA LEU A 507 -22.73 2.87 -23.98
C LEU A 507 -23.47 4.03 -24.64
N ARG A 508 -22.77 4.91 -25.36
CA ARG A 508 -23.37 6.08 -26.03
C ARG A 508 -24.04 5.73 -27.36
N SER A 509 -23.62 4.67 -28.05
CA SER A 509 -24.23 4.22 -29.32
C SER A 509 -25.53 3.41 -29.11
N LEU A 510 -25.71 2.89 -27.90
CA LEU A 510 -26.78 1.98 -27.51
C LEU A 510 -28.22 2.52 -27.42
N PRO A 511 -28.46 3.79 -27.03
CA PRO A 511 -29.79 4.36 -27.06
C PRO A 511 -30.43 4.37 -28.45
N ASN A 512 -29.63 4.38 -29.52
CA ASN A 512 -30.13 4.37 -30.89
C ASN A 512 -30.63 2.98 -31.31
N ALA A 513 -29.97 1.91 -30.88
CA ALA A 513 -30.41 0.53 -31.14
C ALA A 513 -31.76 0.22 -30.46
N LEU A 514 -31.94 0.67 -29.20
CA LEU A 514 -33.18 0.46 -28.45
C LEU A 514 -34.37 1.27 -29.00
N LYS A 515 -34.13 2.39 -29.68
CA LYS A 515 -35.19 3.17 -30.35
C LYS A 515 -35.70 2.49 -31.62
N HIS A 516 -34.82 1.83 -32.38
CA HIS A 516 -35.21 1.10 -33.60
C HIS A 516 -36.01 -0.18 -33.31
N SER A 517 -35.93 -0.73 -32.10
CA SER A 517 -36.73 -1.89 -31.67
C SER A 517 -38.09 -1.53 -31.06
N GLN A 518 -38.41 -0.24 -30.89
CA GLN A 518 -39.68 0.24 -30.32
C GLN A 518 -40.61 0.89 -31.36
N SER A 519 -40.18 0.96 -32.64
CA SER A 519 -40.95 1.51 -33.76
C SER A 519 -41.63 0.43 -34.57
#